data_AF-D9WCN5-F1
#
_entry.id   AF-D9WCN5-F1
#
_cell.length_a   1.000
_cell.length_b   1.000
_cell.length_c   1.000
_cell.angle_alpha   90.00
_cell.angle_beta   90.00
_cell.angle_gamma   90.00
#
_symmetry.space_group_name_H-M   'P 1'
#
loop_
_entity.id
_entity.type
_entity.pdbx_description
1 polymer ?
#
loop_
_entity_poly.entity_id
_entity_poly.type
_entity_poly.pdbx_seq_one_letter_code
_entity_poly.pdbx_strand_id
1 'polypeptide(L)'
;MGRTLAEKVWDDHVVRHADGEPDLLFIDLHLLHEVTSPQAFDGLRKAGRQVRRTDLTIATEDHNTPTLDIDKPIADPVSRTQLETLRKNCAEFGVRLHPLGDVEQGVVHVVGPQLGLTQPGTTVVCGDSHTSTHGAFGALAFGIGTSQVEHVLATQTLPLAPFKTMAVTVEGELPETVTAKDLILAIIARIGTGGGQGFVIEYRGEAIEKLSMEARMTVCNMSIEAGARAGMIAPDETTFAYLQGRPHAPQGEDWDAAVEYWRTLRSDDDAVFDREVVIDASELAPFVTWGTNPGQGAPLSESVPDPSTFEDASEKYARREGPGVHGSDGRVSRCAKSRWTPSSSVPAPTAASRTCAPPPRSCTAVRWPTGCGCWWSPVRCGSRSRPWRRGWTRCSPRPAPSGGTRAARCVWA
;
A
#
# COMPACT_ATOMS: atom_id res chain seq x y z
N MET A 1 -20.91 -13.90 -18.93
CA MET A 1 -20.72 -13.89 -17.48
C MET A 1 -19.71 -12.81 -17.23
N GLY A 2 -20.13 -11.78 -16.50
CA GLY A 2 -19.27 -10.68 -16.09
C GLY A 2 -18.07 -11.16 -15.31
N ARG A 3 -16.98 -10.38 -15.39
CA ARG A 3 -15.74 -10.63 -14.67
C ARG A 3 -15.57 -9.61 -13.56
N THR A 4 -15.07 -10.08 -12.43
CA THR A 4 -14.61 -9.23 -11.33
C THR A 4 -13.34 -8.47 -11.73
N LEU A 5 -13.03 -7.40 -11.00
CA LEU A 5 -11.79 -6.64 -11.13
C LEU A 5 -10.57 -7.55 -10.97
N ALA A 6 -10.59 -8.43 -9.97
CA ALA A 6 -9.51 -9.37 -9.72
C ALA A 6 -9.28 -10.32 -10.90
N GLU A 7 -10.35 -10.87 -11.48
CA GLU A 7 -10.28 -11.74 -12.66
C GLU A 7 -9.80 -11.00 -13.91
N LYS A 8 -10.28 -9.77 -14.14
CA LYS A 8 -9.82 -8.94 -15.25
C LYS A 8 -8.31 -8.71 -15.19
N VAL A 9 -7.80 -8.31 -14.02
CA VAL A 9 -6.37 -8.11 -13.83
C VAL A 9 -5.61 -9.42 -13.92
N TRP A 10 -6.11 -10.51 -13.33
CA TRP A 10 -5.47 -11.82 -13.44
C TRP A 10 -5.30 -12.27 -14.89
N ASP A 11 -6.40 -12.29 -15.66
CA ASP A 11 -6.46 -12.74 -17.05
C ASP A 11 -5.48 -11.96 -17.94
N ASP A 12 -5.39 -10.64 -17.76
CA ASP A 12 -4.50 -9.78 -18.54
C ASP A 12 -3.00 -10.05 -18.27
N HIS A 13 -2.66 -10.73 -17.17
CA HIS A 13 -1.27 -10.99 -16.74
C HIS A 13 -0.84 -12.46 -16.86
N VAL A 14 -1.72 -13.38 -17.28
CA VAL A 14 -1.34 -14.78 -17.50
C VAL A 14 -0.41 -14.87 -18.72
N VAL A 15 0.84 -15.27 -18.47
CA VAL A 15 1.85 -15.54 -19.52
C VAL A 15 1.77 -16.98 -20.00
N ARG A 16 1.46 -17.91 -19.09
CA ARG A 16 1.26 -19.34 -19.39
C ARG A 16 0.19 -19.91 -18.48
N HIS A 17 -0.73 -20.65 -19.10
CA HIS A 17 -1.70 -21.51 -18.45
C HIS A 17 -1.44 -22.97 -18.84
N ALA A 18 -1.61 -23.91 -17.91
CA ALA A 18 -1.57 -25.35 -18.17
C ALA A 18 -2.44 -26.10 -17.16
N ASP A 19 -3.24 -27.07 -17.64
CA ASP A 19 -4.16 -27.84 -16.81
C ASP A 19 -3.45 -28.53 -15.65
N GLY A 20 -3.93 -28.29 -14.42
CA GLY A 20 -3.37 -28.89 -13.20
C GLY A 20 -2.08 -28.24 -12.69
N GLU A 21 -1.59 -27.18 -13.33
CA GLU A 21 -0.48 -26.35 -12.88
C GLU A 21 -0.96 -24.96 -12.44
N PRO A 22 -0.24 -24.27 -11.54
CA PRO A 22 -0.47 -22.85 -11.29
C PRO A 22 -0.26 -22.01 -12.56
N ASP A 23 -1.03 -20.93 -12.71
CA ASP A 23 -0.81 -19.96 -13.77
C ASP A 23 0.53 -19.25 -13.55
N LEU A 24 1.24 -18.96 -14.64
CA LEU A 24 2.43 -18.13 -14.59
C LEU A 24 2.05 -16.69 -14.91
N LEU A 25 2.03 -15.83 -13.89
CA LEU A 25 1.69 -14.41 -14.05
C LEU A 25 2.93 -13.59 -14.33
N PHE A 26 2.80 -12.58 -15.20
CA PHE A 26 3.75 -11.48 -15.31
C PHE A 26 3.61 -10.57 -14.08
N ILE A 27 4.73 -9.99 -13.63
CA ILE A 27 4.78 -9.03 -12.53
C ILE A 27 5.16 -7.65 -13.08
N ASP A 28 4.32 -6.63 -12.90
CA ASP A 28 4.59 -5.28 -13.43
C ASP A 28 5.47 -4.44 -12.51
N LEU A 29 5.39 -4.66 -11.20
CA LEU A 29 6.20 -3.94 -10.23
C LEU A 29 6.66 -4.87 -9.10
N HIS A 30 7.97 -4.92 -8.90
CA HIS A 30 8.59 -5.62 -7.79
C HIS A 30 9.26 -4.61 -6.85
N LEU A 31 8.71 -4.47 -5.65
CA LEU A 31 9.28 -3.63 -4.61
C LEU A 31 10.17 -4.46 -3.68
N LEU A 32 11.29 -3.88 -3.27
CA LEU A 32 12.28 -4.52 -2.41
C LEU A 32 12.59 -3.66 -1.19
N HIS A 33 12.95 -4.34 -0.10
CA HIS A 33 13.43 -3.74 1.14
C HIS A 33 14.50 -4.63 1.79
N GLU A 34 15.18 -4.13 2.81
CA GLU A 34 16.40 -4.71 3.37
C GLU A 34 16.18 -6.00 4.19
N VAL A 35 14.94 -6.35 4.54
CA VAL A 35 14.67 -7.48 5.43
C VAL A 35 14.65 -8.81 4.67
N THR A 36 13.95 -8.87 3.54
CA THR A 36 13.64 -10.14 2.85
C THR A 36 14.39 -10.32 1.53
N SER A 37 14.91 -9.23 0.96
CA SER A 37 15.62 -9.23 -0.32
C SER A 37 17.05 -9.78 -0.29
N PRO A 38 17.85 -9.64 0.80
CA PRO A 38 19.26 -10.06 0.77
C PRO A 38 19.49 -11.50 0.32
N GLN A 39 18.71 -12.45 0.85
CA GLN A 39 18.85 -13.87 0.53
C GLN A 39 18.47 -14.18 -0.92
N ALA A 40 17.52 -13.43 -1.50
CA ALA A 40 17.14 -13.60 -2.89
C ALA A 40 18.29 -13.22 -3.84
N PHE A 41 19.00 -12.11 -3.57
CA PHE A 41 20.19 -11.74 -4.34
C PHE A 41 21.33 -12.75 -4.20
N ASP A 42 21.53 -13.33 -3.01
CA ASP A 42 22.49 -14.41 -2.81
C ASP A 42 22.16 -15.65 -3.66
N GLY A 43 20.88 -15.99 -3.77
CA GLY A 43 20.40 -17.07 -4.63
C GLY A 43 20.73 -16.83 -6.10
N LEU A 44 20.46 -15.62 -6.62
CA LEU A 44 20.84 -15.22 -7.98
C LEU A 44 22.34 -15.37 -8.21
N ARG A 45 23.16 -14.87 -7.27
CA ARG A 45 24.63 -14.92 -7.37
C ARG A 45 25.14 -16.36 -7.43
N LYS A 46 24.63 -17.24 -6.55
CA LYS A 46 24.99 -18.67 -6.54
C LYS A 46 24.58 -19.38 -7.82
N ALA A 47 23.44 -18.99 -8.40
CA ALA A 47 22.94 -19.55 -9.66
C ALA A 47 23.55 -18.90 -10.92
N GLY A 48 24.42 -17.88 -10.78
CA GLY A 48 24.98 -17.14 -11.91
C GLY A 48 23.93 -16.36 -12.72
N ARG A 49 22.85 -15.89 -12.06
CA ARG A 49 21.73 -15.17 -12.68
C ARG A 49 21.84 -13.67 -12.43
N GLN A 50 21.23 -12.89 -13.32
CA GLN A 50 21.04 -11.44 -13.19
C GLN A 50 19.58 -11.13 -12.85
N VAL A 51 19.30 -9.91 -12.40
CA VAL A 51 17.93 -9.40 -12.29
C VAL A 51 17.36 -9.19 -13.70
N ARG A 52 16.15 -9.71 -13.95
CA ARG A 52 15.55 -9.77 -15.28
C ARG A 52 15.03 -8.42 -15.78
N ARG A 53 14.37 -7.64 -14.92
CA ARG A 53 13.81 -6.31 -15.23
C ARG A 53 14.13 -5.32 -14.11
N THR A 54 15.32 -4.72 -14.20
CA THR A 54 15.73 -3.66 -13.26
C THR A 54 14.90 -2.39 -13.41
N ASP A 55 14.25 -2.21 -14.56
CA ASP A 55 13.29 -1.15 -14.86
C ASP A 55 11.93 -1.33 -14.16
N LEU A 56 11.58 -2.56 -13.77
CA LEU A 56 10.35 -2.90 -13.02
C LEU A 56 10.64 -3.30 -11.57
N THR A 57 11.88 -3.10 -11.10
CA THR A 57 12.32 -3.47 -9.75
C THR A 57 12.89 -2.26 -9.02
N ILE A 58 12.31 -1.91 -7.88
CA ILE A 58 12.70 -0.74 -7.10
C ILE A 58 12.89 -1.13 -5.64
N ALA A 59 13.99 -0.68 -5.04
CA ALA A 59 14.29 -0.89 -3.64
C ALA A 59 14.16 0.42 -2.84
N THR A 60 13.74 0.31 -1.58
CA THR A 60 13.80 1.40 -0.60
C THR A 60 14.36 0.87 0.72
N GLU A 61 14.92 1.76 1.52
CA GLU A 61 15.30 1.48 2.91
C GLU A 61 14.18 2.00 3.82
N ASP A 62 13.53 1.15 4.62
CA ASP A 62 12.40 1.62 5.44
C ASP A 62 12.08 0.83 6.73
N HIS A 63 12.49 -0.43 6.88
CA HIS A 63 12.14 -1.25 8.05
C HIS A 63 13.11 -1.04 9.22
N ASN A 64 14.39 -0.92 8.91
CA ASN A 64 15.51 -0.86 9.86
C ASN A 64 16.21 0.50 9.83
N THR A 65 15.53 1.53 9.32
CA THR A 65 16.01 2.90 9.37
C THR A 65 15.84 3.47 10.78
N PRO A 66 16.84 4.18 11.33
CA PRO A 66 16.71 4.78 12.65
C PRO A 66 15.62 5.88 12.64
N THR A 67 14.85 5.99 13.73
CA THR A 67 13.85 7.06 13.89
C THR A 67 14.42 8.33 14.51
N LEU A 68 15.59 8.24 15.15
CA LEU A 68 16.33 9.33 15.77
C LEU A 68 17.72 9.40 15.14
N ASP A 69 18.32 10.60 15.10
CA ASP A 69 19.69 10.78 14.61
C ASP A 69 19.92 10.18 13.21
N ILE A 70 18.97 10.38 12.30
CA ILE A 70 18.97 9.78 10.94
C ILE A 70 20.18 10.18 10.09
N ASP A 71 20.83 11.29 10.46
CA ASP A 71 22.03 11.84 9.85
C ASP A 71 23.33 11.21 10.40
N LYS A 72 23.24 10.38 11.45
CA LYS A 72 24.38 9.68 12.05
C LYS A 72 24.52 8.25 11.52
N PRO A 73 25.70 7.62 11.68
CA PRO A 73 25.87 6.20 11.39
C PRO A 73 24.87 5.33 12.17
N ILE A 74 24.28 4.34 11.49
CA ILE A 74 23.27 3.44 12.07
C ILE A 74 23.88 2.68 13.25
N ALA A 75 23.45 2.99 14.48
CA ALA A 75 24.06 2.47 15.69
C ALA A 75 23.86 0.96 15.86
N ASP A 76 22.68 0.45 15.53
CA ASP A 76 22.35 -0.98 15.64
C ASP A 76 23.08 -1.80 14.56
N PRO A 77 23.92 -2.78 14.95
CA PRO A 77 24.74 -3.53 13.99
C PRO A 77 23.91 -4.43 13.06
N VAL A 78 22.75 -4.93 13.50
CA VAL A 78 21.88 -5.78 12.69
C VAL A 78 21.25 -4.95 11.57
N SER A 79 20.61 -3.84 11.94
CA SER A 79 20.01 -2.85 11.04
C SER A 79 21.03 -2.34 10.03
N ARG A 80 22.23 -1.98 10.49
CA ARG A 80 23.33 -1.55 9.63
C ARG A 80 23.70 -2.62 8.60
N THR A 81 23.86 -3.86 9.03
CA THR A 81 24.22 -4.98 8.16
C THR A 81 23.17 -5.19 7.06
N GLN A 82 21.88 -5.13 7.41
CA GLN A 82 20.79 -5.30 6.44
C GLN A 82 20.78 -4.18 5.40
N LEU A 83 20.88 -2.92 5.83
CA LEU A 83 20.92 -1.76 4.94
C LEU A 83 22.16 -1.75 4.03
N GLU A 84 23.35 -2.02 4.59
CA GLU A 84 24.58 -2.13 3.80
C GLU A 84 24.52 -3.28 2.78
N THR A 85 23.89 -4.40 3.17
CA THR A 85 23.70 -5.54 2.27
C THR A 85 22.75 -5.20 1.13
N LEU A 86 21.63 -4.51 1.40
CA LEU A 86 20.72 -4.04 0.36
C LEU A 86 21.43 -3.08 -0.61
N ARG A 87 22.18 -2.10 -0.09
CA ARG A 87 22.97 -1.15 -0.90
C ARG A 87 23.94 -1.87 -1.82
N LYS A 88 24.70 -2.83 -1.27
CA LYS A 88 25.66 -3.64 -2.05
C LYS A 88 24.95 -4.43 -3.14
N ASN A 89 23.85 -5.11 -2.81
CA ASN A 89 23.11 -5.91 -3.77
C ASN A 89 22.51 -5.03 -4.88
N CYS A 90 21.90 -3.89 -4.55
CA CYS A 90 21.34 -2.99 -5.55
C CYS A 90 22.41 -2.44 -6.49
N ALA A 91 23.59 -2.07 -5.95
CA ALA A 91 24.72 -1.62 -6.76
C ALA A 91 25.28 -2.73 -7.67
N GLU A 92 25.39 -3.96 -7.16
CA GLU A 92 25.89 -5.12 -7.90
C GLU A 92 24.97 -5.52 -9.06
N PHE A 93 23.66 -5.55 -8.82
CA PHE A 93 22.66 -6.02 -9.79
C PHE A 93 22.01 -4.89 -10.60
N GLY A 94 22.37 -3.62 -10.36
CA GLY A 94 21.86 -2.46 -11.10
C GLY A 94 20.40 -2.12 -10.78
N VAL A 95 19.92 -2.43 -9.57
CA VAL A 95 18.57 -2.09 -9.10
C VAL A 95 18.57 -0.67 -8.54
N ARG A 96 17.56 0.15 -8.88
CA ARG A 96 17.39 1.48 -8.27
C ARG A 96 17.03 1.32 -6.80
N LEU A 97 17.84 1.93 -5.94
CA LEU A 97 17.61 2.04 -4.50
C LEU A 97 17.30 3.49 -4.13
N HIS A 98 16.28 3.71 -3.31
CA HIS A 98 16.06 4.94 -2.54
C HIS A 98 16.66 4.77 -1.14
N PRO A 99 17.94 5.13 -0.94
CA PRO A 99 18.60 4.95 0.36
C PRO A 99 18.15 6.01 1.37
N LEU A 100 18.46 5.78 2.64
CA LEU A 100 18.26 6.77 3.70
C LEU A 100 18.88 8.13 3.32
N GLY A 101 18.05 9.18 3.34
CA GLY A 101 18.42 10.55 2.96
C GLY A 101 18.10 10.92 1.50
N ASP A 102 17.66 9.96 0.66
CA ASP A 102 17.04 10.27 -0.63
C ASP A 102 15.69 10.97 -0.40
N VAL A 103 15.38 11.99 -1.19
CA VAL A 103 14.11 12.74 -1.10
C VAL A 103 12.91 11.88 -1.48
N GLU A 104 13.14 10.83 -2.26
CA GLU A 104 12.12 9.87 -2.70
C GLU A 104 12.07 8.61 -1.81
N GLN A 105 12.87 8.55 -0.73
CA GLN A 105 12.82 7.47 0.24
C GLN A 105 11.57 7.58 1.12
N GLY A 106 11.00 6.42 1.46
CA GLY A 106 9.87 6.32 2.36
C GLY A 106 9.48 4.86 2.60
N VAL A 107 8.39 4.66 3.34
CA VAL A 107 7.78 3.34 3.54
C VAL A 107 7.44 2.72 2.19
N VAL A 108 7.81 1.46 1.98
CA VAL A 108 7.77 0.77 0.68
C VAL A 108 6.42 0.89 -0.03
N HIS A 109 5.31 0.74 0.71
CA HIS A 109 3.94 0.83 0.16
C HIS A 109 3.43 2.24 -0.07
N VAL A 110 4.24 3.25 0.30
CA VAL A 110 3.95 4.67 0.09
C VAL A 110 4.78 5.21 -1.09
N VAL A 111 6.02 4.74 -1.26
CA VAL A 111 6.91 5.14 -2.36
C VAL A 111 6.26 4.86 -3.73
N GLY A 112 5.70 3.66 -3.92
CA GLY A 112 5.05 3.28 -5.18
C GLY A 112 3.94 4.25 -5.61
N PRO A 113 2.91 4.48 -4.77
CA PRO A 113 1.87 5.47 -5.00
C PRO A 113 2.38 6.90 -5.18
N GLN A 114 3.29 7.35 -4.32
CA GLN A 114 3.79 8.73 -4.36
C GLN A 114 4.51 9.07 -5.65
N LEU A 115 5.23 8.10 -6.22
CA LEU A 115 5.95 8.23 -7.47
C LEU A 115 5.08 7.94 -8.70
N GLY A 116 3.89 7.36 -8.53
CA GLY A 116 3.01 6.94 -9.64
C GLY A 116 3.42 5.62 -10.29
N LEU A 117 4.20 4.79 -9.58
CA LEU A 117 4.60 3.45 -10.00
C LEU A 117 3.45 2.45 -9.83
N THR A 118 2.62 2.65 -8.82
CA THR A 118 1.41 1.87 -8.60
C THR A 118 0.30 2.40 -9.48
N GLN A 119 -0.08 1.64 -10.49
CA GLN A 119 -1.09 2.03 -11.47
C GLN A 119 -2.23 1.01 -11.50
N PRO A 120 -3.46 1.42 -11.89
CA PRO A 120 -4.57 0.50 -11.98
C PRO A 120 -4.34 -0.62 -12.98
N GLY A 121 -4.81 -1.80 -12.60
CA GLY A 121 -4.75 -2.98 -13.44
C GLY A 121 -3.36 -3.60 -13.56
N THR A 122 -2.43 -3.31 -12.65
CA THR A 122 -1.11 -3.95 -12.61
C THR A 122 -1.03 -5.04 -11.54
N THR A 123 -0.01 -5.87 -11.64
CA THR A 123 0.41 -6.82 -10.61
C THR A 123 1.60 -6.26 -9.83
N VAL A 124 1.49 -6.23 -8.50
CA VAL A 124 2.53 -5.65 -7.62
C VAL A 124 2.90 -6.63 -6.52
N VAL A 125 4.20 -6.90 -6.36
CA VAL A 125 4.69 -7.81 -5.32
C VAL A 125 5.83 -7.19 -4.53
N CYS A 126 5.93 -7.57 -3.27
CA CYS A 126 7.03 -7.23 -2.39
C CYS A 126 7.25 -8.37 -1.39
N GLY A 127 8.44 -8.46 -0.81
CA GLY A 127 8.73 -9.34 0.31
C GLY A 127 8.04 -8.94 1.63
N ASP A 128 7.03 -8.08 1.59
CA ASP A 128 6.30 -7.55 2.73
C ASP A 128 4.80 -7.93 2.68
N SER A 129 4.20 -8.22 3.83
CA SER A 129 2.81 -8.66 3.94
C SER A 129 1.78 -7.61 3.49
N HIS A 130 2.05 -6.34 3.74
CA HIS A 130 1.13 -5.23 3.53
C HIS A 130 1.16 -4.67 2.11
N THR A 131 1.76 -5.39 1.17
CA THR A 131 1.72 -5.09 -0.28
C THR A 131 0.29 -4.97 -0.80
N SER A 132 -0.70 -5.56 -0.11
CA SER A 132 -2.13 -5.36 -0.36
C SER A 132 -2.54 -3.89 -0.43
N THR A 133 -1.81 -2.96 0.20
CA THR A 133 -2.02 -1.50 0.14
C THR A 133 -2.20 -0.99 -1.29
N HIS A 134 -1.43 -1.53 -2.24
CA HIS A 134 -1.45 -1.08 -3.64
C HIS A 134 -2.75 -1.42 -4.36
N GLY A 135 -3.55 -2.36 -3.85
CA GLY A 135 -4.86 -2.67 -4.42
C GLY A 135 -5.89 -1.56 -4.26
N ALA A 136 -5.61 -0.53 -3.44
CA ALA A 136 -6.38 0.72 -3.42
C ALA A 136 -6.45 1.43 -4.78
N PHE A 137 -5.51 1.11 -5.68
CA PHE A 137 -5.44 1.62 -7.05
C PHE A 137 -6.08 0.67 -8.06
N GLY A 138 -6.68 -0.43 -7.64
CA GLY A 138 -7.16 -1.49 -8.54
C GLY A 138 -6.03 -2.38 -9.08
N ALA A 139 -4.89 -2.44 -8.38
CA ALA A 139 -3.80 -3.36 -8.68
C ALA A 139 -3.97 -4.69 -7.94
N LEU A 140 -3.60 -5.81 -8.56
CA LEU A 140 -3.54 -7.10 -7.88
C LEU A 140 -2.20 -7.17 -7.13
N ALA A 141 -2.23 -6.85 -5.84
CA ALA A 141 -1.03 -6.65 -5.06
C ALA A 141 -0.97 -7.49 -3.78
N PHE A 142 0.14 -8.20 -3.57
CA PHE A 142 0.28 -9.13 -2.45
C PHE A 142 1.74 -9.42 -2.05
N GLY A 143 1.93 -9.76 -0.78
CA GLY A 143 3.24 -10.13 -0.25
C GLY A 143 3.72 -11.50 -0.73
N ILE A 144 5.01 -11.65 -0.94
CA ILE A 144 5.64 -12.89 -1.42
C ILE A 144 6.80 -13.32 -0.51
N GLY A 145 7.07 -14.62 -0.44
CA GLY A 145 8.21 -15.14 0.35
C GLY A 145 9.56 -14.92 -0.34
N THR A 146 10.66 -15.01 0.39
CA THR A 146 12.04 -14.84 -0.14
C THR A 146 12.33 -15.67 -1.39
N SER A 147 11.91 -16.94 -1.45
CA SER A 147 12.12 -17.78 -2.64
C SER A 147 11.33 -17.28 -3.85
N GLN A 148 10.17 -16.67 -3.62
CA GLN A 148 9.38 -16.04 -4.68
C GLN A 148 10.01 -14.70 -5.10
N VAL A 149 10.57 -13.93 -4.16
CA VAL A 149 11.36 -12.72 -4.48
C VAL A 149 12.49 -13.08 -5.45
N GLU A 150 13.28 -14.12 -5.16
CA GLU A 150 14.32 -14.61 -6.06
C GLU A 150 13.75 -14.99 -7.43
N HIS A 151 12.61 -15.70 -7.45
CA HIS A 151 11.98 -16.13 -8.69
C HIS A 151 11.55 -14.93 -9.56
N VAL A 152 10.92 -13.92 -8.97
CA VAL A 152 10.52 -12.70 -9.68
C VAL A 152 11.76 -11.94 -10.16
N LEU A 153 12.80 -11.79 -9.33
CA LEU A 153 14.05 -11.17 -9.78
C LEU A 153 14.67 -11.91 -10.97
N ALA A 154 14.62 -13.25 -11.00
CA ALA A 154 15.20 -14.05 -12.07
C ALA A 154 14.36 -14.07 -13.36
N THR A 155 13.03 -13.92 -13.27
CA THR A 155 12.12 -14.24 -14.38
C THR A 155 11.13 -13.14 -14.76
N GLN A 156 10.85 -12.20 -13.85
CA GLN A 156 9.72 -11.27 -13.88
C GLN A 156 8.34 -11.95 -13.93
N THR A 157 8.26 -13.19 -13.44
CA THR A 157 7.01 -13.94 -13.39
C THR A 157 6.81 -14.57 -12.02
N LEU A 158 5.61 -15.05 -11.73
CA LEU A 158 5.33 -15.79 -10.50
C LEU A 158 4.26 -16.87 -10.75
N PRO A 159 4.52 -18.15 -10.43
CA PRO A 159 3.51 -19.19 -10.49
C PRO A 159 2.52 -19.05 -9.32
N LEU A 160 1.23 -18.91 -9.60
CA LEU A 160 0.16 -18.77 -8.61
C LEU A 160 -1.10 -19.52 -9.04
N ALA A 161 -1.77 -20.14 -8.07
CA ALA A 161 -3.12 -20.63 -8.29
C ALA A 161 -4.11 -19.46 -8.22
N PRO A 162 -5.15 -19.43 -9.07
CA PRO A 162 -6.20 -18.43 -8.98
C PRO A 162 -6.82 -18.38 -7.59
N PHE A 163 -7.07 -17.16 -7.11
CA PHE A 163 -7.73 -16.92 -5.83
C PHE A 163 -9.25 -16.89 -6.01
N LYS A 164 -9.97 -17.22 -4.94
CA LYS A 164 -11.41 -16.97 -4.89
C LYS A 164 -11.70 -15.46 -4.76
N THR A 165 -12.90 -15.04 -5.12
CA THR A 165 -13.30 -13.63 -5.08
C THR A 165 -14.27 -13.36 -3.94
N MET A 166 -14.05 -12.28 -3.18
CA MET A 166 -14.97 -11.83 -2.15
C MET A 166 -15.37 -10.39 -2.39
N ALA A 167 -16.67 -10.08 -2.41
CA ALA A 167 -17.14 -8.70 -2.35
C ALA A 167 -17.46 -8.30 -0.91
N VAL A 168 -16.94 -7.15 -0.48
CA VAL A 168 -17.38 -6.44 0.73
C VAL A 168 -18.02 -5.14 0.27
N THR A 169 -19.36 -5.10 0.27
CA THR A 169 -20.15 -3.94 -0.13
C THR A 169 -20.54 -3.13 1.10
N VAL A 170 -20.14 -1.86 1.13
CA VAL A 170 -20.45 -0.91 2.20
C VAL A 170 -21.48 0.08 1.69
N GLU A 171 -22.73 -0.08 2.12
CA GLU A 171 -23.87 0.72 1.68
C GLU A 171 -24.01 2.00 2.52
N GLY A 172 -24.36 3.13 1.88
CA GLY A 172 -24.52 4.42 2.54
C GLY A 172 -23.20 5.17 2.77
N GLU A 173 -23.29 6.26 3.54
CA GLU A 173 -22.14 7.12 3.88
C GLU A 173 -21.60 6.82 5.28
N LEU A 174 -20.28 6.95 5.45
CA LEU A 174 -19.67 6.89 6.77
C LEU A 174 -20.11 8.10 7.62
N PRO A 175 -20.49 7.90 8.89
CA PRO A 175 -20.69 9.00 9.82
C PRO A 175 -19.43 9.87 9.95
N GLU A 176 -19.57 11.17 10.21
CA GLU A 176 -18.43 12.11 10.30
C GLU A 176 -17.37 11.72 11.33
N THR A 177 -17.74 10.92 12.32
CA THR A 177 -16.84 10.44 13.38
C THR A 177 -16.09 9.16 13.01
N VAL A 178 -16.45 8.52 11.91
CA VAL A 178 -15.92 7.23 11.46
C VAL A 178 -14.88 7.46 10.36
N THR A 179 -13.70 6.90 10.55
CA THR A 179 -12.60 6.96 9.59
C THR A 179 -12.48 5.66 8.80
N ALA A 180 -11.65 5.66 7.76
CA ALA A 180 -11.31 4.45 7.01
C ALA A 180 -10.70 3.35 7.90
N LYS A 181 -10.01 3.73 8.99
CA LYS A 181 -9.46 2.78 9.97
C LYS A 181 -10.58 2.07 10.73
N ASP A 182 -11.60 2.81 11.15
CA ASP A 182 -12.75 2.25 11.85
C ASP A 182 -13.53 1.31 10.93
N LEU A 183 -13.72 1.71 9.66
CA LEU A 183 -14.36 0.90 8.63
C LEU A 183 -13.66 -0.45 8.45
N ILE A 184 -12.34 -0.47 8.21
CA ILE A 184 -11.63 -1.73 7.97
C ILE A 184 -11.55 -2.60 9.23
N LEU A 185 -11.46 -2.01 10.42
CA LEU A 185 -11.56 -2.77 11.68
C LEU A 185 -12.95 -3.39 11.86
N ALA A 186 -14.02 -2.67 11.53
CA ALA A 186 -15.38 -3.21 11.57
C ALA A 186 -15.58 -4.34 10.55
N ILE A 187 -15.02 -4.21 9.34
CA ILE A 187 -14.99 -5.29 8.35
C ILE A 187 -14.28 -6.52 8.92
N ILE A 188 -13.06 -6.36 9.45
CA ILE A 188 -12.27 -7.47 10.04
C ILE A 188 -13.03 -8.11 11.20
N ALA A 189 -13.66 -7.32 12.08
CA ALA A 189 -14.47 -7.85 13.17
C ALA A 189 -15.69 -8.65 12.66
N ARG A 190 -16.30 -8.22 11.55
CA ARG A 190 -17.45 -8.88 10.93
C ARG A 190 -17.10 -10.20 10.25
N ILE A 191 -15.98 -10.26 9.52
CA ILE A 191 -15.58 -11.47 8.76
C ILE A 191 -14.61 -12.38 9.51
N GLY A 192 -13.95 -11.86 10.56
CA GLY A 192 -12.91 -12.53 11.33
C GLY A 192 -11.51 -12.41 10.71
N THR A 193 -10.48 -12.65 11.50
CA THR A 193 -9.06 -12.58 11.06
C THR A 193 -8.66 -13.66 10.05
N GLY A 194 -9.45 -14.72 9.92
CA GLY A 194 -9.33 -15.74 8.86
C GLY A 194 -10.41 -15.63 7.78
N GLY A 195 -11.27 -14.61 7.85
CA GLY A 195 -12.45 -14.49 7.01
C GLY A 195 -12.15 -14.39 5.52
N GLY A 196 -11.03 -13.76 5.16
CA GLY A 196 -10.54 -13.57 3.80
C GLY A 196 -9.60 -14.67 3.30
N GLN A 197 -9.32 -15.72 4.08
CA GLN A 197 -8.33 -16.72 3.69
C GLN A 197 -8.67 -17.40 2.36
N GLY A 198 -7.74 -17.31 1.39
CA GLY A 198 -7.90 -17.85 0.05
C GLY A 198 -8.66 -16.94 -0.93
N PHE A 199 -9.05 -15.74 -0.48
CA PHE A 199 -9.76 -14.76 -1.29
C PHE A 199 -8.89 -13.53 -1.64
N VAL A 200 -9.23 -12.92 -2.78
CA VAL A 200 -9.01 -11.50 -3.03
C VAL A 200 -10.30 -10.77 -2.68
N ILE A 201 -10.22 -9.78 -1.79
CA ILE A 201 -11.37 -8.97 -1.39
C ILE A 201 -11.48 -7.76 -2.32
N GLU A 202 -12.66 -7.54 -2.90
CA GLU A 202 -13.02 -6.29 -3.55
C GLU A 202 -13.89 -5.47 -2.58
N TYR A 203 -13.42 -4.28 -2.20
CA TYR A 203 -14.18 -3.34 -1.39
C TYR A 203 -14.99 -2.41 -2.32
N ARG A 204 -16.30 -2.36 -2.09
CA ARG A 204 -17.26 -1.71 -3.00
C ARG A 204 -18.29 -0.91 -2.21
N GLY A 205 -19.08 -0.10 -2.92
CA GLY A 205 -20.20 0.65 -2.36
C GLY A 205 -19.90 2.12 -2.09
N GLU A 206 -20.96 2.87 -1.80
CA GLU A 206 -20.95 4.33 -1.72
C GLU A 206 -19.91 4.87 -0.72
N ALA A 207 -19.78 4.24 0.45
CA ALA A 207 -18.80 4.62 1.45
C ALA A 207 -17.37 4.50 0.92
N ILE A 208 -17.06 3.45 0.15
CA ILE A 208 -15.74 3.20 -0.44
C ILE A 208 -15.44 4.21 -1.56
N GLU A 209 -16.41 4.45 -2.44
CA GLU A 209 -16.28 5.40 -3.55
C GLU A 209 -15.98 6.84 -3.03
N LYS A 210 -16.54 7.22 -1.88
CA LYS A 210 -16.31 8.53 -1.23
C LYS A 210 -14.98 8.68 -0.49
N LEU A 211 -14.21 7.61 -0.31
CA LEU A 211 -12.91 7.68 0.37
C LEU A 211 -11.85 8.39 -0.49
N SER A 212 -10.98 9.17 0.15
CA SER A 212 -9.73 9.64 -0.47
C SER A 212 -8.81 8.47 -0.79
N MET A 213 -7.80 8.67 -1.65
CA MET A 213 -6.84 7.60 -1.96
C MET A 213 -6.08 7.10 -0.72
N GLU A 214 -5.71 7.98 0.22
CA GLU A 214 -5.04 7.58 1.47
C GLU A 214 -5.96 6.74 2.36
N ALA A 215 -7.25 7.06 2.38
CA ALA A 215 -8.25 6.28 3.08
C ALA A 215 -8.45 4.90 2.42
N ARG A 216 -8.49 4.83 1.09
CA ARG A 216 -8.52 3.55 0.34
C ARG A 216 -7.28 2.70 0.60
N MET A 217 -6.09 3.33 0.62
CA MET A 217 -4.83 2.66 0.99
C MET A 217 -4.91 2.08 2.40
N THR A 218 -5.52 2.78 3.36
CA THR A 218 -5.72 2.29 4.72
C THR A 218 -6.60 1.02 4.75
N VAL A 219 -7.68 1.00 3.97
CA VAL A 219 -8.56 -0.18 3.84
C VAL A 219 -7.82 -1.36 3.22
N CYS A 220 -7.18 -1.16 2.05
CA CYS A 220 -6.49 -2.24 1.35
C CYS A 220 -5.26 -2.75 2.12
N ASN A 221 -4.52 -1.87 2.81
CA ASN A 221 -3.39 -2.22 3.67
C ASN A 221 -3.79 -3.30 4.67
N MET A 222 -4.94 -3.15 5.30
CA MET A 222 -5.38 -4.05 6.37
C MET A 222 -6.11 -5.32 5.91
N SER A 223 -6.09 -5.61 4.60
CA SER A 223 -6.73 -6.84 4.07
C SER A 223 -6.02 -8.10 4.56
N ILE A 224 -4.71 -8.02 4.83
CA ILE A 224 -3.93 -9.14 5.33
C ILE A 224 -4.32 -9.51 6.77
N GLU A 225 -4.77 -8.55 7.59
CA GLU A 225 -5.32 -8.77 8.92
C GLU A 225 -6.66 -9.51 8.92
N ALA A 226 -7.41 -9.47 7.81
CA ALA A 226 -8.56 -10.33 7.55
C ALA A 226 -8.17 -11.71 6.98
N GLY A 227 -6.87 -11.97 6.78
CA GLY A 227 -6.34 -13.19 6.17
C GLY A 227 -6.45 -13.22 4.64
N ALA A 228 -6.86 -12.12 4.01
CA ALA A 228 -6.99 -12.05 2.55
C ALA A 228 -5.63 -12.00 1.87
N ARG A 229 -5.57 -12.53 0.65
CA ARG A 229 -4.35 -12.47 -0.15
C ARG A 229 -4.06 -11.04 -0.63
N ALA A 230 -5.10 -10.35 -1.05
CA ALA A 230 -5.08 -8.97 -1.53
C ALA A 230 -6.44 -8.31 -1.25
N GLY A 231 -6.44 -6.98 -1.23
CA GLY A 231 -7.66 -6.19 -1.19
C GLY A 231 -7.64 -5.15 -2.30
N MET A 232 -8.71 -5.05 -3.08
CA MET A 232 -8.79 -4.20 -4.27
C MET A 232 -9.98 -3.24 -4.20
N ILE A 233 -9.79 -2.04 -4.73
CA ILE A 233 -10.84 -1.05 -4.96
C ILE A 233 -10.80 -0.68 -6.44
N ALA A 234 -11.96 -0.66 -7.09
CA ALA A 234 -12.04 -0.27 -8.50
C ALA A 234 -11.55 1.18 -8.69
N PRO A 235 -10.69 1.44 -9.69
CA PRO A 235 -10.18 2.78 -9.94
C PRO A 235 -11.29 3.69 -10.47
N ASP A 236 -11.30 4.94 -10.02
CA ASP A 236 -12.27 5.96 -10.42
C ASP A 236 -11.59 7.34 -10.54
N GLU A 237 -12.40 8.40 -10.67
CA GLU A 237 -11.92 9.78 -10.75
C GLU A 237 -10.98 10.17 -9.61
N THR A 238 -11.19 9.65 -8.39
CA THR A 238 -10.32 9.91 -7.24
C THR A 238 -8.95 9.27 -7.46
N THR A 239 -8.92 8.06 -8.00
CA THR A 239 -7.67 7.37 -8.37
C THR A 239 -6.94 8.11 -9.49
N PHE A 240 -7.66 8.53 -10.54
CA PHE A 240 -7.06 9.23 -11.68
C PHE A 240 -6.50 10.59 -11.27
N ALA A 241 -7.24 11.36 -10.47
CA ALA A 241 -6.78 12.65 -9.97
C ALA A 241 -5.50 12.52 -9.12
N TYR A 242 -5.39 11.45 -8.33
CA TYR A 242 -4.19 11.21 -7.51
C TYR A 242 -2.94 10.92 -8.34
N LEU A 243 -3.10 10.16 -9.44
CA LEU A 243 -2.01 9.72 -10.31
C LEU A 243 -1.59 10.79 -11.33
N GLN A 244 -2.48 11.71 -11.68
CA GLN A 244 -2.20 12.70 -12.72
C GLN A 244 -0.98 13.57 -12.35
N GLY A 245 0.00 13.61 -13.26
CA GLY A 245 1.22 14.41 -13.09
C GLY A 245 2.26 13.81 -12.14
N ARG A 246 2.05 12.59 -11.63
CA ARG A 246 3.09 11.88 -10.86
C ARG A 246 4.29 11.53 -11.74
N PRO A 247 5.52 11.47 -11.20
CA PRO A 247 6.73 11.31 -12.00
C PRO A 247 6.74 10.09 -12.95
N HIS A 248 6.13 8.98 -12.52
CA HIS A 248 6.07 7.73 -13.29
C HIS A 248 4.67 7.42 -13.86
N ALA A 249 3.69 8.32 -13.68
CA ALA A 249 2.40 8.15 -14.31
C ALA A 249 2.50 8.41 -15.83
N PRO A 250 1.65 7.78 -16.65
CA PRO A 250 1.56 8.06 -18.08
C PRO A 250 1.30 9.55 -18.35
N GLN A 251 1.73 10.05 -19.51
CA GLN A 251 1.60 11.47 -19.89
C GLN A 251 1.07 11.62 -21.31
N GLY A 252 0.35 12.72 -21.59
CA GLY A 252 -0.16 13.01 -22.93
C GLY A 252 -1.11 11.91 -23.43
N GLU A 253 -0.92 11.45 -24.66
CA GLU A 253 -1.77 10.41 -25.27
C GLU A 253 -1.74 9.09 -24.48
N ASP A 254 -0.62 8.75 -23.83
CA ASP A 254 -0.52 7.56 -22.99
C ASP A 254 -1.36 7.68 -21.71
N TRP A 255 -1.55 8.91 -21.20
CA TRP A 255 -2.45 9.17 -20.08
C TRP A 255 -3.90 8.94 -20.48
N ASP A 256 -4.31 9.47 -21.63
CA ASP A 256 -5.68 9.33 -22.11
C ASP A 256 -6.02 7.85 -22.37
N ALA A 257 -5.11 7.11 -23.00
CA ALA A 257 -5.24 5.67 -23.22
C ALA A 257 -5.27 4.87 -21.90
N ALA A 258 -4.42 5.25 -20.93
CA ALA A 258 -4.40 4.60 -19.62
C ALA A 258 -5.73 4.81 -18.87
N VAL A 259 -6.25 6.04 -18.84
CA VAL A 259 -7.56 6.33 -18.21
C VAL A 259 -8.70 5.60 -18.91
N GLU A 260 -8.69 5.51 -20.25
CA GLU A 260 -9.69 4.73 -20.99
C GLU A 260 -9.66 3.26 -20.57
N TYR A 261 -8.47 2.65 -20.50
CA TYR A 261 -8.31 1.27 -20.01
C TYR A 261 -8.73 1.14 -18.55
N TRP A 262 -8.28 2.03 -17.66
CA TRP A 262 -8.56 1.94 -16.23
C TRP A 262 -10.06 1.98 -15.93
N ARG A 263 -10.85 2.73 -16.72
CA ARG A 263 -12.32 2.74 -16.60
C ARG A 263 -12.97 1.38 -16.88
N THR A 264 -12.31 0.50 -17.63
CA THR A 264 -12.82 -0.85 -17.92
C THR A 264 -12.60 -1.86 -16.78
N LEU A 265 -11.80 -1.48 -15.77
CA LEU A 265 -11.38 -2.38 -14.69
C LEU A 265 -12.46 -2.59 -13.62
N ARG A 266 -13.45 -1.71 -13.49
CA ARG A 266 -14.60 -1.92 -12.58
C ARG A 266 -15.23 -3.28 -12.86
N SER A 267 -15.50 -4.08 -11.83
CA SER A 267 -16.22 -5.35 -11.96
C SER A 267 -17.51 -5.17 -12.76
N ASP A 268 -17.76 -6.09 -13.70
CA ASP A 268 -18.96 -6.06 -14.52
C ASP A 268 -20.22 -6.19 -13.64
N ASP A 269 -21.34 -5.60 -14.07
CA ASP A 269 -22.57 -5.57 -13.26
C ASP A 269 -23.15 -6.97 -13.00
N ASP A 270 -22.89 -7.93 -13.90
CA ASP A 270 -23.29 -9.35 -13.77
C ASP A 270 -22.14 -10.26 -13.28
N ALA A 271 -21.05 -9.70 -12.73
CA ALA A 271 -19.97 -10.49 -12.15
C ALA A 271 -20.43 -11.21 -10.87
N VAL A 272 -20.03 -12.46 -10.71
CA VAL A 272 -20.37 -13.30 -9.54
C VAL A 272 -19.16 -13.44 -8.65
N PHE A 273 -19.35 -13.20 -7.35
CA PHE A 273 -18.30 -13.41 -6.34
C PHE A 273 -18.49 -14.75 -5.63
N ASP A 274 -17.39 -15.44 -5.29
CA ASP A 274 -17.46 -16.68 -4.50
C ASP A 274 -18.04 -16.45 -3.10
N ARG A 275 -17.91 -15.22 -2.56
CA ARG A 275 -18.49 -14.80 -1.29
C ARG A 275 -18.86 -13.32 -1.31
N GLU A 276 -19.99 -12.98 -0.71
CA GLU A 276 -20.42 -11.59 -0.56
C GLU A 276 -20.70 -11.26 0.91
N VAL A 277 -20.35 -10.04 1.31
CA VAL A 277 -20.60 -9.47 2.63
C VAL A 277 -21.12 -8.06 2.42
N VAL A 278 -22.25 -7.73 3.05
CA VAL A 278 -22.86 -6.39 3.01
C VAL A 278 -22.79 -5.77 4.40
N ILE A 279 -22.41 -4.50 4.46
CA ILE A 279 -22.29 -3.70 5.69
C ILE A 279 -23.02 -2.38 5.46
N ASP A 280 -23.89 -2.01 6.40
CA ASP A 280 -24.50 -0.67 6.44
C ASP A 280 -23.52 0.30 7.11
N ALA A 281 -23.09 1.33 6.37
CA ALA A 281 -22.17 2.35 6.86
C ALA A 281 -22.73 3.14 8.05
N SER A 282 -24.06 3.31 8.12
CA SER A 282 -24.72 4.09 9.17
C SER A 282 -24.67 3.42 10.54
N GLU A 283 -24.45 2.10 10.58
CA GLU A 283 -24.27 1.33 11.82
C GLU A 283 -22.83 1.42 12.36
N LEU A 284 -21.90 2.00 11.59
CA LEU A 284 -20.51 2.09 11.99
C LEU A 284 -20.31 3.17 13.05
N ALA A 285 -19.43 2.87 14.00
CA ALA A 285 -19.01 3.75 15.05
C ALA A 285 -17.48 3.72 15.19
N PRO A 286 -16.85 4.73 15.80
CA PRO A 286 -15.41 4.71 16.08
C PRO A 286 -15.02 3.41 16.76
N PHE A 287 -13.97 2.76 16.27
CA PHE A 287 -13.59 1.41 16.65
C PHE A 287 -12.25 1.42 17.38
N VAL A 288 -12.07 0.53 18.36
CA VAL A 288 -10.80 0.34 19.04
C VAL A 288 -10.49 -1.14 19.17
N THR A 289 -9.25 -1.52 18.85
CA THR A 289 -8.72 -2.84 19.14
C THR A 289 -8.24 -2.90 20.58
N TRP A 290 -8.69 -3.90 21.35
CA TRP A 290 -8.37 -4.06 22.77
C TRP A 290 -7.46 -5.26 23.07
N GLY A 291 -7.23 -6.13 22.09
CA GLY A 291 -6.45 -7.36 22.25
C GLY A 291 -5.11 -7.35 21.52
N THR A 292 -4.56 -8.55 21.29
CA THR A 292 -3.25 -8.75 20.64
C THR A 292 -3.37 -9.03 19.14
N ASN A 293 -4.58 -9.14 18.61
CA ASN A 293 -4.82 -9.19 17.17
C ASN A 293 -5.92 -8.20 16.72
N PRO A 294 -5.93 -7.77 15.46
CA PRO A 294 -6.86 -6.75 14.97
C PRO A 294 -8.33 -7.17 14.94
N GLY A 295 -8.64 -8.46 14.98
CA GLY A 295 -10.03 -8.96 15.10
C GLY A 295 -10.61 -8.78 16.51
N GLN A 296 -9.77 -8.54 17.52
CA GLN A 296 -10.18 -8.22 18.88
C GLN A 296 -10.40 -6.72 19.04
N GLY A 297 -11.45 -6.22 18.38
CA GLY A 297 -11.89 -4.84 18.53
C GLY A 297 -13.37 -4.73 18.87
N ALA A 298 -13.77 -3.55 19.32
CA ALA A 298 -15.14 -3.20 19.60
C ALA A 298 -15.37 -1.71 19.28
N PRO A 299 -16.62 -1.31 19.01
CA PRO A 299 -17.00 0.10 19.01
C PRO A 299 -16.60 0.79 20.32
N LEU A 300 -16.24 2.06 20.25
CA LEU A 300 -15.86 2.87 21.42
C LEU A 300 -16.98 2.95 22.47
N SER A 301 -18.23 2.76 22.05
CA SER A 301 -19.42 2.72 22.90
C SER A 301 -19.62 1.39 23.64
N GLU A 302 -18.92 0.33 23.26
CA GLU A 302 -19.06 -1.00 23.86
C GLU A 302 -18.06 -1.25 24.99
N SER A 303 -18.31 -2.30 25.77
CA SER A 303 -17.41 -2.75 26.82
C SER A 303 -16.45 -3.81 26.29
N VAL A 304 -15.18 -3.71 26.70
CA VAL A 304 -14.19 -4.75 26.40
C VAL A 304 -14.56 -6.05 27.13
N PRO A 305 -14.59 -7.21 26.45
CA PRO A 305 -14.93 -8.50 27.07
C PRO A 305 -14.06 -8.83 28.28
N ASP A 306 -14.64 -9.48 29.29
CA ASP A 306 -13.92 -9.92 30.49
C ASP A 306 -13.03 -11.14 30.15
N PRO A 307 -11.72 -11.14 30.47
CA PRO A 307 -10.87 -12.31 30.21
C PRO A 307 -11.40 -13.61 30.80
N SER A 308 -12.19 -13.57 31.88
CA SER A 308 -12.79 -14.75 32.50
C SER A 308 -13.92 -15.39 31.69
N THR A 309 -14.49 -14.68 30.70
CA THR A 309 -15.58 -15.20 29.86
C THR A 309 -15.10 -16.01 28.66
N PHE A 310 -13.81 -15.98 28.35
CA PHE A 310 -13.24 -16.83 27.30
C PHE A 310 -13.02 -18.25 27.85
N GLU A 311 -13.14 -19.27 27.00
CA GLU A 311 -12.76 -20.64 27.37
C GLU A 311 -11.30 -20.92 26.99
N ASP A 312 -10.89 -20.44 25.81
CA ASP A 312 -9.57 -20.64 25.24
C ASP A 312 -8.46 -19.90 26.00
N ALA A 313 -7.32 -20.58 26.20
CA ALA A 313 -6.20 -20.07 26.98
C ALA A 313 -5.41 -18.96 26.25
N SER A 314 -5.37 -19.00 24.91
CA SER A 314 -4.71 -17.98 24.11
C SER A 314 -5.54 -16.70 24.04
N GLU A 315 -6.87 -16.80 23.98
CA GLU A 315 -7.79 -15.67 24.06
C GLU A 315 -7.76 -15.01 25.45
N LYS A 316 -7.72 -15.81 26.52
CA LYS A 316 -7.49 -15.33 27.90
C LYS A 316 -6.19 -14.55 28.03
N TYR A 317 -5.11 -15.08 27.47
CA TYR A 317 -3.79 -14.45 27.51
C TYR A 317 -3.79 -13.13 26.71
N ALA A 318 -4.31 -13.14 25.48
CA ALA A 318 -4.46 -11.95 24.64
C ALA A 318 -5.23 -10.83 25.35
N ARG A 319 -6.30 -11.17 26.07
CA ARG A 319 -7.08 -10.18 26.83
C ARG A 319 -6.34 -9.65 28.06
N ARG A 320 -5.56 -10.48 28.75
CA ARG A 320 -4.75 -10.08 29.91
C ARG A 320 -3.59 -9.16 29.52
N GLU A 321 -2.96 -9.41 28.39
CA GLU A 321 -1.79 -8.66 27.90
C GLU A 321 -2.15 -7.44 27.03
N GLY A 322 -3.40 -7.34 26.55
CA GLY A 322 -3.91 -6.14 25.89
C GLY A 322 -3.90 -4.91 26.81
N PRO A 323 -3.84 -3.67 26.27
CA PRO A 323 -3.73 -2.46 27.08
C PRO A 323 -4.82 -2.40 28.15
N GLY A 324 -4.39 -2.34 29.43
CA GLY A 324 -5.29 -2.36 30.58
C GLY A 324 -6.24 -1.15 30.58
N VAL A 325 -7.54 -1.42 30.57
CA VAL A 325 -8.56 -0.39 30.89
C VAL A 325 -8.58 -0.23 32.41
N HIS A 326 -7.69 0.59 32.95
CA HIS A 326 -7.77 0.99 34.35
C HIS A 326 -8.79 2.13 34.51
N GLY A 327 -10.07 1.74 34.60
CA GLY A 327 -11.16 2.60 35.04
C GLY A 327 -12.21 1.72 35.73
N SER A 328 -12.57 2.05 36.97
CA SER A 328 -13.43 1.25 37.87
C SER A 328 -14.88 1.05 37.42
N ASP A 329 -15.20 1.29 36.15
CA ASP A 329 -16.57 1.38 35.64
C ASP A 329 -16.83 0.59 34.34
N GLY A 330 -15.89 -0.25 33.88
CA GLY A 330 -16.11 -1.16 32.73
C GLY A 330 -16.43 -0.47 31.39
N ARG A 331 -16.31 0.86 31.31
CA ARG A 331 -16.39 1.65 30.08
C ARG A 331 -15.00 1.84 29.50
N VAL A 332 -14.91 1.93 28.18
CA VAL A 332 -13.69 2.30 27.46
C VAL A 332 -13.30 3.73 27.85
N SER A 333 -12.55 3.88 28.94
CA SER A 333 -12.01 5.16 29.37
C SER A 333 -10.80 5.48 28.51
N ARG A 334 -10.89 6.59 27.76
CA ARG A 334 -9.83 7.33 27.04
C ARG A 334 -8.41 6.83 27.37
N CYS A 335 -7.96 5.80 26.67
CA CYS A 335 -6.56 5.39 26.69
C CYS A 335 -5.80 6.18 25.63
N ALA A 336 -4.60 6.61 26.01
CA ALA A 336 -3.70 7.56 25.36
C ALA A 336 -3.88 7.74 23.83
N LYS A 337 -4.25 8.96 23.41
CA LYS A 337 -3.96 9.44 22.06
C LYS A 337 -2.44 9.48 21.87
N SER A 338 -1.83 8.39 21.42
CA SER A 338 -0.63 8.51 20.61
C SER A 338 -1.10 9.08 19.26
N ARG A 339 -0.59 10.27 18.96
CA ARG A 339 -0.97 11.06 17.79
C ARG A 339 -0.49 10.36 16.52
N TRP A 340 -1.28 9.42 16.00
CA TRP A 340 -1.27 9.06 14.58
C TRP A 340 -2.25 10.00 13.86
N THR A 341 -1.83 11.25 13.70
CA THR A 341 -2.28 12.03 12.55
C THR A 341 -1.38 11.62 11.39
N PRO A 342 -1.91 11.13 10.26
CA PRO A 342 -1.15 11.08 9.02
C PRO A 342 -0.60 12.49 8.78
N SER A 343 0.71 12.61 8.57
CA SER A 343 1.37 13.91 8.35
C SER A 343 0.96 14.60 7.03
N SER A 344 -0.03 14.08 6.30
CA SER A 344 -0.60 14.68 5.09
C SER A 344 -1.82 15.57 5.32
N SER A 345 -2.38 15.67 6.53
CA SER A 345 -3.45 16.64 6.81
C SER A 345 -2.85 18.01 7.19
N VAL A 346 -2.28 18.72 6.22
CA VAL A 346 -2.07 20.17 6.33
C VAL A 346 -3.41 20.84 6.03
N PRO A 347 -4.03 21.58 6.96
CA PRO A 347 -5.24 22.32 6.64
C PRO A 347 -4.92 23.41 5.61
N ALA A 348 -5.71 23.45 4.52
CA ALA A 348 -5.64 24.52 3.53
C ALA A 348 -5.77 25.90 4.21
N PRO A 349 -4.98 26.91 3.81
CA PRO A 349 -5.04 28.23 4.44
C PRO A 349 -6.36 28.90 4.05
N THR A 350 -7.30 28.95 5.00
CA THR A 350 -8.48 29.81 4.91
C THR A 350 -8.10 31.24 5.29
N ALA A 351 -8.64 32.19 4.53
CA ALA A 351 -8.32 33.60 4.57
C ALA A 351 -8.62 34.25 5.94
N ALA A 352 -7.83 35.27 6.25
CA ALA A 352 -7.78 35.99 7.50
C ALA A 352 -9.10 36.57 8.00
N SER A 353 -9.32 36.50 9.32
CA SER A 353 -9.97 37.58 10.07
C SER A 353 -9.38 37.65 11.49
N ARG A 354 -8.89 38.85 11.82
CA ARG A 354 -8.20 39.22 13.06
C ARG A 354 -9.19 39.33 14.22
N THR A 355 -8.89 38.75 15.37
CA THR A 355 -9.14 39.35 16.70
C THR A 355 -8.43 38.55 17.80
N CYS A 356 -7.66 39.24 18.64
CA CYS A 356 -6.92 38.70 19.78
C CYS A 356 -7.79 38.60 21.04
N ALA A 357 -7.59 37.55 21.85
CA ALA A 357 -7.95 37.51 23.28
C ALA A 357 -6.80 36.85 24.08
N PRO A 358 -6.53 37.26 25.34
CA PRO A 358 -5.26 37.00 26.03
C PRO A 358 -5.23 35.65 26.78
N PRO A 359 -4.04 35.08 27.07
CA PRO A 359 -3.92 33.87 27.87
C PRO A 359 -3.88 34.18 29.38
N PRO A 360 -4.41 33.30 30.25
CA PRO A 360 -4.19 33.38 31.68
C PRO A 360 -2.78 32.89 32.07
N ARG A 361 -2.32 33.41 33.21
CA ARG A 361 -0.95 33.46 33.73
C ARG A 361 -0.51 32.17 34.46
N SER A 362 0.82 32.07 34.60
CA SER A 362 1.64 31.21 35.49
C SER A 362 1.97 29.79 34.95
N CYS A 363 3.20 29.28 34.98
CA CYS A 363 4.42 29.71 35.66
C CYS A 363 5.70 29.16 34.97
N THR A 364 6.79 29.88 35.22
CA THR A 364 8.22 29.51 35.13
C THR A 364 8.90 29.30 33.78
N ALA A 365 9.80 30.24 33.50
CA ALA A 365 10.70 30.34 32.37
C ALA A 365 12.00 29.53 32.60
N VAL A 366 12.50 28.93 31.51
CA VAL A 366 13.94 28.70 31.31
C VAL A 366 14.31 29.37 29.99
N ARG A 367 15.20 30.37 30.09
CA ARG A 367 15.75 31.14 28.97
C ARG A 367 16.64 30.24 28.10
N TRP A 368 16.48 30.35 26.78
CA TRP A 368 17.53 30.06 25.79
C TRP A 368 17.78 31.33 24.96
N PRO A 369 19.03 31.58 24.53
CA PRO A 369 19.45 32.87 24.02
C PRO A 369 18.96 33.13 22.59
N THR A 370 18.62 34.40 22.40
CA THR A 370 18.30 35.11 21.17
C THR A 370 19.41 35.05 20.13
N GLY A 371 19.05 34.87 18.86
CA GLY A 371 19.94 35.05 17.71
C GLY A 371 19.17 35.05 16.39
N CYS A 372 18.30 36.04 16.18
CA CYS A 372 17.75 36.35 14.86
C CYS A 372 18.84 36.92 13.95
N GLY A 373 18.93 36.39 12.73
CA GLY A 373 19.73 36.95 11.64
C GLY A 373 19.13 36.54 10.31
N CYS A 374 18.07 37.23 9.89
CA CYS A 374 17.54 37.18 8.53
C CYS A 374 18.56 37.81 7.58
N TRP A 375 19.08 37.05 6.61
CA TRP A 375 19.72 37.60 5.42
C TRP A 375 19.16 36.89 4.17
N TRP A 376 18.40 37.64 3.39
CA TRP A 376 18.12 37.34 2.00
C TRP A 376 19.36 37.64 1.16
N SER A 377 19.79 36.71 0.31
CA SER A 377 20.44 37.04 -0.95
C SER A 377 20.30 35.92 -1.98
N PRO A 378 19.97 36.25 -3.24
CA PRO A 378 19.76 35.27 -4.31
C PRO A 378 21.10 34.89 -4.94
N VAL A 379 21.40 33.58 -5.03
CA VAL A 379 22.54 33.10 -5.81
C VAL A 379 22.04 32.44 -7.09
N ARG A 380 22.65 32.93 -8.18
CA ARG A 380 22.35 32.70 -9.59
C ARG A 380 22.34 31.23 -9.98
N CYS A 381 21.38 30.92 -10.84
CA CYS A 381 21.28 29.73 -11.66
C CYS A 381 22.56 29.57 -12.50
N GLY A 382 23.33 28.53 -12.23
CA GLY A 382 24.46 28.07 -13.03
C GLY A 382 24.04 26.86 -13.86
N SER A 383 23.78 27.10 -15.14
CA SER A 383 23.53 26.10 -16.16
C SER A 383 24.64 25.05 -16.24
N ARG A 384 24.29 23.76 -16.19
CA ARG A 384 24.99 22.67 -16.89
C ARG A 384 24.06 21.46 -17.00
N SER A 385 23.28 21.48 -18.08
CA SER A 385 22.57 20.35 -18.65
C SER A 385 23.54 19.20 -18.98
N ARG A 386 23.24 17.99 -18.49
CA ARG A 386 23.71 16.74 -19.11
C ARG A 386 22.48 15.95 -19.58
N PRO A 387 22.43 15.52 -20.86
CA PRO A 387 21.24 14.89 -21.40
C PRO A 387 21.13 13.43 -20.97
N TRP A 388 19.97 13.06 -20.46
CA TRP A 388 19.53 11.67 -20.30
C TRP A 388 19.38 11.03 -21.68
N ARG A 389 20.12 9.94 -21.93
CA ARG A 389 19.99 9.15 -23.15
C ARG A 389 18.73 8.27 -23.04
N ARG A 390 17.70 8.67 -23.76
CA ARG A 390 16.53 7.87 -24.12
C ARG A 390 16.97 6.68 -24.98
N GLY A 391 16.75 5.45 -24.51
CA GLY A 391 16.81 4.25 -25.33
C GLY A 391 15.38 3.84 -25.72
N TRP A 392 14.95 4.19 -26.93
CA TRP A 392 13.66 3.78 -27.49
C TRP A 392 13.97 2.90 -28.71
N THR A 393 13.38 1.71 -28.79
CA THR A 393 13.42 0.92 -30.03
C THR A 393 12.02 0.78 -30.63
N ARG A 394 12.01 0.90 -31.96
CA ARG A 394 10.87 1.09 -32.85
C ARG A 394 10.31 -0.28 -33.24
N CYS A 395 9.04 -0.57 -32.95
CA CYS A 395 8.36 -1.75 -33.50
C CYS A 395 8.00 -1.51 -34.98
N SER A 396 8.30 -2.48 -35.85
CA SER A 396 7.83 -2.50 -37.25
C SER A 396 6.86 -3.66 -37.47
N PRO A 397 5.72 -3.46 -38.16
CA PRO A 397 4.72 -4.51 -38.34
C PRO A 397 5.12 -5.51 -39.43
N ARG A 398 4.87 -6.80 -39.20
CA ARG A 398 4.73 -7.82 -40.26
C ARG A 398 3.23 -8.05 -40.53
N PRO A 399 2.81 -8.25 -41.78
CA PRO A 399 1.41 -8.52 -42.10
C PRO A 399 1.03 -9.97 -41.78
N ALA A 400 -0.18 -10.19 -41.27
CA ALA A 400 -0.82 -11.49 -41.16
C ALA A 400 -1.89 -11.67 -42.25
N PRO A 401 -2.11 -12.90 -42.77
CA PRO A 401 -3.21 -13.17 -43.67
C PRO A 401 -4.52 -13.32 -42.88
N SER A 402 -5.62 -12.86 -43.50
CA SER A 402 -7.03 -12.99 -43.07
C SER A 402 -7.47 -12.24 -41.79
N GLY A 403 -8.03 -11.05 -42.02
CA GLY A 403 -9.35 -10.65 -41.47
C GLY A 403 -9.55 -10.68 -39.96
N GLY A 404 -8.92 -9.76 -39.24
CA GLY A 404 -9.28 -9.42 -37.86
C GLY A 404 -8.37 -8.33 -37.31
N THR A 405 -8.91 -7.16 -37.03
CA THR A 405 -8.18 -6.05 -36.40
C THR A 405 -7.94 -6.39 -34.93
N ARG A 406 -6.74 -6.86 -34.58
CA ARG A 406 -6.25 -6.79 -33.20
C ARG A 406 -5.61 -5.42 -32.99
N ALA A 407 -6.05 -4.71 -31.95
CA ALA A 407 -5.32 -3.54 -31.45
C ALA A 407 -3.89 -3.97 -31.08
N ALA A 408 -2.90 -3.29 -31.64
CA ALA A 408 -1.52 -3.47 -31.26
C ALA A 408 -1.36 -2.95 -29.81
N ARG A 409 -1.14 -3.85 -28.85
CA ARG A 409 -0.84 -3.50 -27.46
C ARG A 409 0.61 -3.03 -27.37
N CYS A 410 0.82 -1.84 -26.80
CA CYS A 410 2.12 -1.40 -26.30
C CYS A 410 2.47 -2.27 -25.07
N VAL A 411 3.51 -3.09 -25.20
CA VAL A 411 4.18 -3.70 -24.05
C VAL A 411 5.14 -2.64 -23.51
N TRP A 412 5.00 -2.30 -22.23
CA TRP A 412 5.94 -1.43 -21.52
C TRP A 412 7.35 -2.06 -21.56
N ALA A 413 8.25 -1.42 -22.30
CA ALA A 413 9.64 -1.83 -22.49
C ALA A 413 10.55 -1.19 -21.44
#